data_AF-A0A661IQE5-F1
#
_entry.id   AF-A0A661IQE5-F1
#
_cell.length_a   1.000
_cell.length_b   1.000
_cell.length_c   1.000
_cell.angle_alpha   90.00
_cell.angle_beta   90.00
_cell.angle_gamma   90.00
#
_symmetry.space_group_name_H-M   'P 1'
#
loop_
_entity.id
_entity.type
_entity.pdbx_description
1 polymer ?
#
loop_
_entity_poly.entity_id
_entity_poly.type
_entity_poly.pdbx_seq_one_letter_code
_entity_poly.pdbx_strand_id
1 'polypeptide(L)'
;MEIILLRDVPSLGRAGEVVRVKDGYARNYLIPKGFAEPATAENIRAVQERKRHMERKLKRELEKARSLAERLSQIKCVLRRPAGSEGKLFGSVTSADIEEALKALGFEIDRKRIEVGEPIKTLGSHTVSIRLHPEVKVELEVWVEKEE
;
A
#
# COMPACT_ATOMS: atom_id res chain seq x y z
N MET A 1 21.53 -10.85 -32.07
CA MET A 1 21.91 -9.86 -31.04
C MET A 1 21.05 -10.09 -29.81
N GLU A 2 21.67 -10.11 -28.63
CA GLU A 2 20.94 -10.14 -27.36
C GLU A 2 20.62 -8.71 -26.93
N ILE A 3 19.39 -8.51 -26.49
CA ILE A 3 18.86 -7.22 -26.06
C ILE A 3 18.08 -7.39 -24.76
N ILE A 4 18.02 -6.33 -23.97
CA ILE A 4 17.18 -6.23 -22.78
C ILE A 4 15.98 -5.38 -23.16
N LEU A 5 14.77 -5.93 -23.03
CA LEU A 5 13.55 -5.16 -23.27
C LEU A 5 13.38 -4.10 -22.18
N LEU A 6 13.14 -2.85 -22.57
CA LEU A 6 12.80 -1.77 -21.62
C LEU A 6 11.29 -1.63 -21.42
N ARG A 7 10.50 -2.15 -22.36
CA ARG A 7 9.03 -2.10 -22.36
C ARG A 7 8.48 -3.45 -22.74
N ASP A 8 7.24 -3.72 -22.35
CA ASP A 8 6.53 -4.92 -22.78
C ASP A 8 6.31 -4.88 -24.29
N VAL A 9 6.72 -5.94 -24.98
CA VAL A 9 6.53 -6.11 -26.42
C VAL A 9 5.75 -7.40 -26.64
N PRO A 10 4.50 -7.33 -27.17
CA PRO A 10 3.60 -8.49 -27.24
C PRO A 10 4.18 -9.74 -27.90
N SER A 11 5.13 -9.59 -28.82
CA SER A 11 5.76 -10.67 -29.57
C SER A 11 7.12 -11.14 -29.02
N LEU A 12 7.70 -10.42 -28.06
CA LEU A 12 9.06 -10.70 -27.56
C LEU A 12 9.10 -11.05 -26.09
N GLY A 13 8.31 -10.37 -25.24
CA GLY A 13 8.36 -10.57 -23.79
C GLY A 13 8.05 -9.32 -23.00
N ARG A 14 8.31 -9.39 -21.69
CA ARG A 14 8.08 -8.28 -20.74
C ARG A 14 9.33 -7.42 -20.55
N ALA A 15 9.13 -6.20 -20.06
CA ALA A 15 10.20 -5.30 -19.67
C ALA A 15 11.15 -5.96 -18.65
N GLY A 16 12.45 -5.86 -18.89
CA GLY A 16 13.52 -6.45 -18.09
C GLY A 16 13.98 -7.83 -18.54
N GLU A 17 13.33 -8.44 -19.54
CA GLU A 17 13.74 -9.74 -20.08
C GLU A 17 14.87 -9.60 -21.11
N VAL A 18 15.81 -10.55 -21.08
CA VAL A 18 16.86 -10.68 -22.10
C VAL A 18 16.32 -11.57 -23.20
N VAL A 19 16.22 -11.03 -24.41
CA VAL A 19 15.73 -11.75 -25.58
C VAL A 19 16.74 -11.70 -26.71
N ARG A 20 16.82 -12.80 -27.48
CA ARG A 20 17.68 -12.89 -28.65
C ARG A 20 16.87 -12.60 -29.91
N VAL A 21 17.25 -11.55 -30.64
CA VAL A 21 16.59 -11.14 -31.88
C VAL A 21 17.58 -11.01 -33.03
N LYS A 22 17.05 -10.87 -34.25
CA LYS A 22 17.85 -10.55 -35.43
C LYS A 22 18.48 -9.16 -35.29
N ASP A 23 19.74 -9.03 -35.70
CA ASP A 23 20.55 -7.83 -35.48
C ASP A 23 19.93 -6.56 -36.09
N GLY A 24 19.40 -6.66 -37.31
CA GLY A 24 18.72 -5.54 -37.97
C GLY A 24 17.45 -5.09 -37.24
N TYR A 25 16.73 -6.02 -36.61
CA TYR A 25 15.52 -5.67 -35.85
C TYR A 25 15.87 -4.99 -34.53
N ALA A 26 16.93 -5.43 -33.85
CA ALA A 26 17.46 -4.73 -32.68
C ALA A 26 17.95 -3.32 -33.01
N ARG A 27 18.86 -3.18 -33.99
CA ARG A 27 19.56 -1.93 -34.29
C ARG A 27 18.70 -0.88 -34.99
N ASN A 28 17.79 -1.29 -35.87
CA ASN A 28 17.02 -0.34 -36.68
C ASN A 28 15.65 -0.01 -36.09
N TYR A 29 15.11 -0.88 -35.21
CA TYR A 29 13.76 -0.72 -34.68
C TYR A 29 13.73 -0.66 -33.16
N LEU A 30 14.15 -1.71 -32.46
CA LEU A 30 13.93 -1.82 -31.01
C LEU A 30 14.77 -0.82 -30.21
N ILE A 31 16.05 -0.65 -30.53
CA ILE A 31 16.96 0.25 -29.80
C ILE A 31 16.64 1.72 -30.10
N PRO A 32 16.52 2.18 -31.37
CA PRO A 32 16.25 3.59 -31.66
C PRO A 32 14.88 4.06 -31.19
N LYS A 33 13.89 3.16 -31.11
CA LYS A 33 12.55 3.46 -30.58
C LYS A 33 12.46 3.35 -29.06
N GLY A 34 13.55 2.99 -28.38
CA GLY A 34 13.59 2.86 -26.92
C GLY A 34 12.80 1.66 -26.36
N PHE A 35 12.56 0.63 -27.18
CA PHE A 35 11.93 -0.62 -26.72
C PHE A 35 12.94 -1.56 -26.07
N ALA A 36 14.23 -1.43 -26.40
CA ALA A 36 15.27 -2.30 -25.87
C ALA A 36 16.65 -1.64 -25.81
N GLU A 37 17.54 -2.19 -25.00
CA GLU A 37 18.96 -1.84 -24.94
C GLU A 37 19.83 -3.06 -25.28
N PRO A 38 21.08 -2.88 -25.74
CA PRO A 38 22.01 -3.99 -25.93
C PRO A 38 22.25 -4.75 -24.61
N ALA A 39 22.22 -6.08 -24.64
CA ALA A 39 22.50 -6.91 -23.46
C ALA A 39 24.00 -7.04 -23.20
N THR A 40 24.67 -5.92 -22.92
CA THR A 40 26.08 -5.93 -22.46
C THR A 40 26.16 -6.38 -21.01
N ALA A 41 27.31 -6.89 -20.58
CA ALA A 41 27.51 -7.29 -19.18
C ALA A 41 27.24 -6.14 -18.19
N GLU A 42 27.54 -4.90 -18.58
CA GLU A 42 27.25 -3.69 -17.81
C GLU A 42 25.73 -3.43 -17.72
N ASN A 43 25.01 -3.46 -18.84
CA ASN A 43 23.57 -3.22 -18.85
C ASN A 43 22.79 -4.31 -18.10
N ILE A 44 23.21 -5.57 -18.22
CA ILE A 44 22.62 -6.69 -17.46
C ILE A 44 22.80 -6.45 -15.95
N ARG A 45 24.01 -6.05 -15.52
CA ARG A 45 24.26 -5.72 -14.10
C ARG A 45 23.41 -4.54 -13.63
N ALA A 46 23.36 -3.46 -14.41
CA ALA A 46 22.57 -2.28 -14.07
C ALA A 46 21.07 -2.61 -13.92
N VAL A 47 20.51 -3.44 -14.80
CA VAL A 47 19.11 -3.89 -14.73
C VAL A 47 18.88 -4.78 -13.50
N GLN A 48 19.80 -5.70 -13.20
CA GLN A 48 19.73 -6.52 -11.99
C GLN A 48 19.81 -5.70 -10.70
N GLU A 49 20.69 -4.69 -10.65
CA GLU A 49 20.80 -3.79 -9.50
C GLU A 49 19.54 -2.94 -9.32
N ARG A 50 18.99 -2.37 -10.40
CA ARG A 50 17.71 -1.64 -10.36
C ARG A 50 16.59 -2.53 -9.85
N LYS A 51 16.50 -3.77 -10.34
CA LYS A 51 15.51 -4.75 -9.89
C LYS A 51 15.67 -5.07 -8.40
N ARG A 52 16.89 -5.37 -7.96
CA ARG A 52 17.20 -5.62 -6.53
C ARG A 52 16.87 -4.43 -5.65
N HIS A 53 17.16 -3.21 -6.11
CA HIS A 53 16.84 -2.00 -5.36
C HIS A 53 15.32 -1.81 -5.22
N MET A 54 14.57 -2.03 -6.32
CA MET A 54 13.12 -1.97 -6.31
C MET A 54 12.51 -3.04 -5.39
N GLU A 55 12.95 -4.29 -5.50
CA GLU A 55 12.52 -5.39 -4.63
C GLU A 55 12.81 -5.10 -3.15
N ARG A 56 14.00 -4.57 -2.84
CA ARG A 56 14.34 -4.16 -1.47
C ARG A 56 13.43 -3.04 -0.97
N LYS A 57 13.10 -2.07 -1.82
CA LYS A 57 12.18 -0.97 -1.45
C LYS A 57 10.78 -1.51 -1.17
N LEU A 58 10.24 -2.34 -2.07
CA LEU A 58 8.93 -2.98 -1.91
C LEU A 58 8.87 -3.82 -0.63
N LYS A 59 9.90 -4.64 -0.38
CA LYS A 59 9.98 -5.46 0.82
C LYS A 59 10.02 -4.60 2.09
N ARG A 60 10.80 -3.51 2.10
CA ARG A 60 10.84 -2.57 3.22
C ARG A 60 9.51 -1.89 3.47
N GLU A 61 8.79 -1.49 2.43
CA GLU A 61 7.46 -0.89 2.55
C GLU A 61 6.44 -1.88 3.14
N LEU A 62 6.48 -3.13 2.66
CA LEU A 62 5.64 -4.21 3.17
C LEU A 62 5.97 -4.57 4.62
N GLU A 63 7.25 -4.66 4.99
CA GLU A 63 7.69 -4.89 6.37
C GLU A 63 7.25 -3.75 7.31
N LYS A 64 7.39 -2.48 6.88
CA LYS A 64 6.89 -1.33 7.63
C LYS A 64 5.38 -1.40 7.83
N ALA A 65 4.63 -1.75 6.79
CA ALA A 65 3.18 -1.89 6.87
C ALA A 65 2.77 -3.02 7.83
N ARG A 66 3.46 -4.16 7.81
CA ARG A 66 3.22 -5.27 8.74
C ARG A 66 3.52 -4.89 10.19
N SER A 67 4.66 -4.25 10.43
CA SER A 67 5.00 -3.78 11.78
C SER A 67 3.99 -2.77 12.32
N LEU A 68 3.48 -1.88 11.46
CA LEU A 68 2.45 -0.93 11.85
C LEU A 68 1.09 -1.63 12.08
N ALA A 69 0.75 -2.67 11.31
CA ALA A 69 -0.42 -3.50 11.54
C ALA A 69 -0.37 -4.19 12.92
N GLU A 70 0.76 -4.79 13.28
CA GLU A 70 0.95 -5.44 14.58
C GLU A 70 0.80 -4.46 15.75
N ARG A 71 1.30 -3.23 15.58
CA ARG A 71 1.12 -2.19 16.61
C ARG A 71 -0.33 -1.76 16.74
N LEU A 72 -1.04 -1.60 15.62
CA LEU A 72 -2.44 -1.19 15.63
C LEU A 72 -3.36 -2.25 16.20
N SER A 73 -3.11 -3.53 15.93
CA SER A 73 -3.96 -4.62 16.46
C SER A 73 -3.87 -4.77 17.98
N GLN A 74 -2.80 -4.28 18.60
CA GLN A 74 -2.62 -4.27 20.06
C GLN A 74 -3.26 -3.06 20.74
N ILE A 75 -3.69 -2.06 19.97
CA ILE A 75 -4.17 -0.80 20.50
C ILE A 75 -5.70 -0.78 20.49
N LYS A 76 -6.26 -0.30 21.59
CA LYS A 76 -7.68 -0.01 21.70
C LYS A 76 -7.88 1.49 21.49
N CYS A 77 -8.66 1.84 20.47
CA CYS A 77 -8.99 3.23 20.21
C CYS A 77 -10.26 3.60 20.97
N VAL A 78 -10.12 4.33 22.09
CA VAL A 78 -11.26 4.78 22.90
C VAL A 78 -11.67 6.17 22.45
N LEU A 79 -12.93 6.30 22.01
CA LEU A 79 -13.57 7.55 21.62
C LEU A 79 -14.67 7.88 22.61
N ARG A 80 -14.58 9.06 23.25
CA ARG A 80 -15.61 9.57 24.15
C ARG A 80 -16.51 10.51 23.39
N ARG A 81 -17.83 10.26 23.43
CA ARG A 81 -18.83 11.10 22.78
C ARG A 81 -20.10 11.19 23.63
N PRO A 82 -20.84 12.31 23.57
CA PRO A 82 -22.12 12.43 24.24
C PRO A 82 -23.13 11.47 23.60
N ALA A 83 -23.81 10.71 24.44
CA ALA A 83 -24.81 9.73 24.05
C ALA A 83 -26.09 9.89 24.87
N GLY A 84 -27.23 9.62 24.24
CA GLY A 84 -28.53 9.60 24.89
C GLY A 84 -28.72 8.38 25.78
N SER A 85 -29.81 8.39 26.57
CA SER A 85 -30.15 7.35 27.54
C SER A 85 -30.33 5.96 26.91
N GLU A 86 -30.68 5.89 25.63
CA GLU A 86 -30.83 4.64 24.86
C GLU A 86 -29.52 4.08 24.28
N GLY A 87 -28.37 4.67 24.59
CA GLY A 87 -27.07 4.22 24.06
C GLY A 87 -26.81 4.60 22.60
N LYS A 88 -27.67 5.44 22.01
CA LYS A 88 -27.44 6.10 20.72
C LYS A 88 -26.63 7.38 20.92
N LEU A 89 -25.64 7.58 20.06
CA LEU A 89 -24.84 8.79 19.99
C LEU A 89 -25.71 9.94 19.44
N PHE A 90 -25.53 11.15 19.95
CA PHE A 90 -26.17 12.35 19.36
C PHE A 90 -25.60 12.69 17.98
N GLY A 91 -24.40 12.20 17.67
CA GLY A 91 -23.76 12.26 16.35
C GLY A 91 -23.39 10.88 15.82
N SER A 92 -22.40 10.86 14.93
CA SER A 92 -21.80 9.61 14.42
C SER A 92 -20.29 9.70 14.51
N VAL A 93 -19.65 8.58 14.85
CA VAL A 93 -18.20 8.44 14.70
C VAL A 93 -17.92 8.07 13.24
N THR A 94 -17.11 8.90 12.60
CA THR A 94 -16.70 8.76 11.19
C THR A 94 -15.23 8.37 11.10
N SER A 95 -14.76 8.09 9.88
CA SER A 95 -13.33 7.83 9.64
C SER A 95 -12.44 9.01 10.04
N ALA A 96 -12.95 10.24 10.02
CA ALA A 96 -12.19 11.42 10.46
C ALA A 96 -11.96 11.44 11.98
N ASP A 97 -12.97 11.07 12.78
CA ASP A 97 -12.83 10.97 14.23
C ASP A 97 -11.82 9.88 14.62
N ILE A 98 -11.82 8.75 13.89
CA ILE A 98 -10.88 7.65 14.10
C ILE A 98 -9.45 8.07 13.70
N GLU A 99 -9.30 8.81 12.60
CA GLU A 99 -8.01 9.39 12.19
C GLU A 99 -7.44 10.32 13.28
N GLU A 100 -8.25 11.21 13.84
CA GLU A 100 -7.82 12.11 14.92
C GLU A 100 -7.41 11.34 16.18
N ALA A 101 -8.18 10.33 16.58
CA ALA A 101 -7.85 9.51 17.75
C ALA A 101 -6.57 8.68 17.54
N LEU A 102 -6.38 8.11 16.35
CA LEU A 102 -5.14 7.42 15.99
C LEU A 102 -3.94 8.36 15.95
N LYS A 103 -4.13 9.59 15.48
CA LYS A 103 -3.10 10.62 15.49
C LYS A 103 -2.70 11.02 16.91
N ALA A 104 -3.66 11.11 17.84
CA ALA A 104 -3.38 11.35 19.26
C ALA A 104 -2.56 10.21 19.90
N LEU A 105 -2.73 8.98 19.41
CA LEU A 105 -1.94 7.80 19.81
C LEU A 105 -0.57 7.70 19.10
N GLY A 106 -0.24 8.66 18.22
CA GLY A 106 1.02 8.71 17.49
C GLY A 106 1.03 7.96 16.14
N PHE A 107 -0.14 7.56 15.63
CA PHE A 107 -0.28 6.90 14.32
C PHE A 107 -0.82 7.88 13.28
N GLU A 108 0.00 8.23 12.30
CA GLU A 108 -0.43 9.04 11.15
C GLU A 108 -1.03 8.14 10.06
N ILE A 109 -2.35 8.00 10.06
CA ILE A 109 -3.10 7.21 9.07
C ILE A 109 -4.17 8.09 8.43
N ASP A 110 -4.10 8.24 7.10
CA ASP A 110 -5.09 8.99 6.33
C ASP A 110 -6.47 8.32 6.42
N ARG A 111 -7.52 9.11 6.68
CA ARG A 111 -8.93 8.66 6.68
C ARG A 111 -9.36 7.81 5.47
N LYS A 112 -8.74 8.00 4.29
CA LYS A 112 -9.03 7.19 3.08
C LYS A 112 -8.62 5.72 3.22
N ARG A 113 -7.72 5.43 4.15
CA ARG A 113 -7.26 4.07 4.46
C ARG A 113 -8.16 3.40 5.48
N ILE A 114 -9.06 4.13 6.13
CA ILE A 114 -9.96 3.62 7.15
C ILE A 114 -11.28 3.26 6.48
N GLU A 115 -11.55 1.96 6.37
CA GLU A 115 -12.77 1.40 5.80
C GLU A 115 -13.84 1.33 6.91
N VAL A 116 -14.58 2.43 7.10
CA VAL A 116 -15.77 2.48 7.95
C VAL A 116 -16.99 2.22 7.06
N GLY A 117 -17.56 1.00 7.11
CA GLY A 117 -18.70 0.61 6.28
C GLY A 117 -19.93 1.48 6.54
N GLU A 118 -20.35 1.56 7.80
CA GLU A 118 -21.43 2.44 8.26
C GLU A 118 -20.92 3.34 9.39
N PRO A 119 -21.31 4.63 9.43
CA PRO A 119 -20.97 5.51 10.56
C PRO A 119 -21.48 4.94 11.88
N ILE A 120 -20.60 4.86 12.88
CA ILE A 120 -20.93 4.27 14.18
C ILE A 120 -21.81 5.25 14.96
N LYS A 121 -23.03 4.82 15.31
CA LYS A 121 -24.05 5.62 16.00
C LYS A 121 -24.43 5.08 17.38
N THR A 122 -23.76 4.02 17.83
CA THR A 122 -24.05 3.35 19.10
C THR A 122 -22.81 3.26 19.96
N LEU A 123 -23.01 3.31 21.27
CA LEU A 123 -21.97 3.00 22.24
C LEU A 123 -21.56 1.51 22.14
N GLY A 124 -20.31 1.22 22.53
CA GLY A 124 -19.77 -0.14 22.56
C GLY A 124 -18.53 -0.32 21.68
N SER A 125 -18.13 -1.59 21.51
CA SER A 125 -16.99 -2.00 20.70
C SER A 125 -17.40 -2.20 19.24
N HIS A 126 -16.67 -1.58 18.32
CA HIS A 126 -16.87 -1.68 16.88
C HIS A 126 -15.55 -2.03 16.20
N THR A 127 -15.57 -2.99 15.29
CA THR A 127 -14.39 -3.37 14.53
C THR A 127 -14.33 -2.57 13.23
N VAL A 128 -13.21 -1.86 13.01
CA VAL A 128 -12.98 -1.06 11.81
C VAL A 128 -11.77 -1.59 11.06
N SER A 129 -11.91 -1.77 9.75
CA SER A 129 -10.81 -2.23 8.90
C SER A 129 -9.94 -1.06 8.44
N ILE A 130 -8.63 -1.17 8.57
CA ILE A 130 -7.65 -0.19 8.11
C ILE A 130 -6.73 -0.84 7.08
N ARG A 131 -6.68 -0.23 5.89
CA ARG A 131 -5.85 -0.66 4.77
C ARG A 131 -4.53 0.10 4.74
N LEU A 132 -3.47 -0.53 5.26
CA LEU A 132 -2.13 0.08 5.35
C LEU A 132 -1.33 -0.06 4.07
N HIS A 133 -1.50 -1.19 3.37
CA HIS A 133 -0.84 -1.53 2.11
C HIS A 133 -1.82 -2.34 1.24
N PRO A 134 -1.64 -2.41 -0.10
CA PRO A 134 -2.48 -3.26 -0.94
C PRO A 134 -2.64 -4.71 -0.46
N GLU A 135 -1.59 -5.24 0.18
CA GLU A 135 -1.51 -6.60 0.74
C GLU A 135 -1.68 -6.68 2.27
N VAL A 136 -1.80 -5.54 2.97
CA VAL A 136 -1.87 -5.51 4.44
C VAL A 136 -3.10 -4.73 4.88
N LYS A 137 -4.05 -5.47 5.45
CA LYS A 137 -5.23 -4.95 6.15
C LYS A 137 -5.13 -5.33 7.64
N VAL A 138 -5.59 -4.44 8.51
CA VAL A 138 -5.67 -4.69 9.95
C VAL A 138 -7.06 -4.32 10.45
N GLU A 139 -7.57 -5.10 11.39
CA GLU A 139 -8.81 -4.79 12.11
C GLU A 139 -8.44 -4.08 13.41
N LEU A 140 -9.04 -2.91 13.62
CA LEU A 140 -8.88 -2.10 14.83
C LEU A 140 -10.17 -2.16 15.65
N GLU A 141 -10.02 -2.43 16.95
CA GLU A 141 -11.13 -2.37 17.90
C GLU A 141 -11.32 -0.93 18.39
N VAL A 142 -12.45 -0.33 18.01
CA VAL A 142 -12.85 1.03 18.37
C VAL A 142 -13.91 0.97 19.46
N TRP A 143 -13.61 1.52 20.62
CA TRP A 143 -14.50 1.57 21.78
C TRP A 143 -15.13 2.95 21.85
N VAL A 144 -16.46 3.01 21.78
CA VAL A 144 -17.19 4.27 21.95
C VAL A 144 -17.83 4.30 23.33
N GLU A 145 -17.36 5.22 24.16
CA GLU A 145 -17.79 5.43 25.53
C GLU A 145 -18.58 6.74 25.66
N LYS A 146 -19.48 6.79 26.64
CA LYS A 146 -20.24 8.00 26.96
C LYS A 146 -19.33 9.02 27.62
N GLU A 147 -19.30 10.23 27.08
CA GLU A 147 -18.73 11.40 27.75
C GLU A 147 -19.67 11.81 28.92
N GLU A 148 -19.13 11.84 30.14
CA GLU A 148 -19.84 12.28 31.35
C GLU A 148 -20.15 13.78 31.35
#